data_AF-A0A0G0FS93-F1
#
_entry.id   AF-A0A0G0FS93-F1
#
_cell.length_a   1.000
_cell.length_b   1.000
_cell.length_c   1.000
_cell.angle_alpha   90.00
_cell.angle_beta   90.00
_cell.angle_gamma   90.00
#
_symmetry.space_group_name_H-M   'P 1'
#
loop_
_entity.id
_entity.type
_entity.pdbx_description
1 polymer ?
#
loop_
_entity_poly.entity_id
_entity_poly.type
_entity_poly.pdbx_seq_one_letter_code
_entity_poly.pdbx_strand_id
1 'polypeptide(L)'
;MELAQKDNVFYIFTGDGDFEFLIKNVILKGIKCYVVSSANKVRIGKRYFISRLSKKLRKLCAENLGVVDFVEIDRLKMRIKKENATQVDVL
;
A
#
# COMPACT_ATOMS: atom_id res chain seq x y z
N MET A 1 -7.67 14.17 -6.45
CA MET A 1 -8.64 13.53 -5.52
C MET A 1 -9.70 14.53 -5.04
N GLU A 2 -10.19 15.39 -5.93
CA GLU A 2 -11.09 16.49 -5.54
C GLU A 2 -12.49 16.02 -5.16
N LEU A 3 -13.03 15.04 -5.87
CA LEU A 3 -14.37 14.47 -5.66
C LEU A 3 -14.45 13.44 -4.52
N ALA A 4 -13.37 13.25 -3.77
CA ALA A 4 -13.34 12.25 -2.71
C ALA A 4 -14.19 12.69 -1.49
N GLN A 5 -15.09 11.82 -1.03
CA GLN A 5 -15.93 12.06 0.14
C GLN A 5 -15.30 11.42 1.39
N LYS A 6 -15.79 11.80 2.57
CA LYS A 6 -15.21 11.42 3.87
C LYS A 6 -15.16 9.91 4.11
N ASP A 7 -16.14 9.17 3.59
CA ASP A 7 -16.26 7.72 3.78
C ASP A 7 -15.53 6.90 2.70
N ASN A 8 -14.90 7.57 1.73
CA ASN A 8 -14.08 6.89 0.75
C ASN A 8 -12.86 6.24 1.41
N VAL A 9 -12.37 5.17 0.79
CA VAL A 9 -11.11 4.54 1.15
C VAL A 9 -10.29 4.41 -0.11
N PHE A 10 -9.06 4.92 -0.08
CA PHE A 10 -8.13 4.80 -1.20
C PHE A 10 -7.17 3.64 -0.99
N TYR A 11 -6.95 2.87 -2.06
CA TYR A 11 -5.86 1.91 -2.15
C TYR A 11 -4.92 2.39 -3.26
N ILE A 12 -3.74 2.87 -2.88
CA ILE A 12 -2.75 3.37 -3.83
C ILE A 12 -1.66 2.32 -3.99
N PHE A 13 -1.65 1.67 -5.16
CA PHE A 13 -0.70 0.65 -5.52
C PHE A 13 0.58 1.30 -6.03
N THR A 14 1.48 1.65 -5.10
CA THR A 14 2.72 2.32 -5.44
C THR A 14 3.81 2.01 -4.41
N GLY A 15 5.06 2.06 -4.87
CA GLY A 15 6.23 2.10 -4.01
C GLY A 15 7.02 3.41 -4.13
N ASP A 16 6.58 4.30 -5.02
CA ASP A 16 7.31 5.49 -5.42
C ASP A 16 7.07 6.66 -4.46
N GLY A 17 8.15 7.33 -4.05
CA GLY A 17 8.11 8.47 -3.15
C GLY A 17 7.38 9.69 -3.73
N ASP A 18 7.25 9.80 -5.05
CA ASP A 18 6.60 10.95 -5.69
C ASP A 18 5.09 11.01 -5.41
N PHE A 19 4.49 9.90 -5.00
CA PHE A 19 3.09 9.84 -4.55
C PHE A 19 2.86 10.44 -3.16
N GLU A 20 3.91 10.80 -2.43
CA GLU A 20 3.80 11.40 -1.09
C GLU A 20 2.89 12.64 -1.10
N PHE A 21 3.03 13.53 -2.10
CA PHE A 21 2.21 14.73 -2.22
C PHE A 21 0.72 14.39 -2.38
N LEU A 22 0.42 13.39 -3.22
CA LEU A 22 -0.96 12.95 -3.43
C LEU A 22 -1.56 12.40 -2.13
N ILE A 23 -0.81 11.54 -1.41
CA ILE A 23 -1.27 10.93 -0.16
C ILE A 23 -1.50 12.00 0.92
N LYS A 24 -0.62 13.00 1.03
CA LYS A 24 -0.81 14.11 1.97
C LYS A 24 -2.14 14.85 1.74
N ASN A 25 -2.53 15.05 0.49
CA ASN A 25 -3.83 15.66 0.17
C ASN A 25 -5.02 14.79 0.61
N VAL A 26 -4.85 13.46 0.65
CA VAL A 26 -5.86 12.52 1.19
C VAL A 26 -5.96 12.66 2.71
N ILE A 27 -4.81 12.70 3.38
CA ILE A 27 -4.72 12.88 4.84
C ILE A 27 -5.40 14.18 5.26
N LEU A 28 -5.13 15.28 4.55
CA LEU A 28 -5.73 16.59 4.84
C LEU A 28 -7.27 16.57 4.74
N LYS A 29 -7.84 15.69 3.92
CA LYS A 29 -9.28 15.49 3.82
C LYS A 29 -9.85 14.54 4.88
N GLY A 30 -9.01 13.98 5.75
CA GLY A 30 -9.40 13.00 6.76
C GLY A 30 -9.85 11.66 6.17
N ILE A 31 -9.44 11.37 4.94
CA ILE A 31 -9.86 10.17 4.21
C ILE A 31 -8.84 9.06 4.46
N LYS A 32 -9.33 7.83 4.66
CA LYS A 32 -8.45 6.68 4.87
C LYS A 32 -7.74 6.28 3.59
N CYS A 33 -6.45 6.03 3.69
CA CYS A 33 -5.60 5.61 2.58
C CYS A 33 -4.78 4.38 2.95
N TYR A 34 -4.66 3.46 2.01
CA TYR A 34 -3.79 2.30 2.11
C TYR A 34 -2.71 2.41 1.03
N VAL A 35 -1.45 2.43 1.45
CA VAL A 35 -0.32 2.35 0.52
C VAL A 35 -0.02 0.87 0.32
N VAL A 36 -0.35 0.36 -0.87
CA VAL A 36 -0.15 -1.05 -1.21
C VAL A 36 1.13 -1.19 -1.99
N SER A 37 2.11 -1.89 -1.42
CA SER A 37 3.38 -2.16 -2.08
C SER A 37 3.98 -3.46 -1.59
N SER A 38 5.16 -3.80 -2.14
CA SER A 38 5.98 -4.88 -1.59
C SER A 38 7.17 -4.29 -0.83
N ALA A 39 7.35 -4.70 0.42
CA ALA A 39 8.55 -4.38 1.19
C ALA A 39 9.77 -5.17 0.72
N ASN A 40 9.58 -6.16 -0.16
CA ASN A 40 10.64 -7.01 -0.68
C ASN A 40 11.72 -6.19 -1.37
N LYS A 41 12.97 -6.54 -1.08
CA LYS A 41 14.11 -5.96 -1.78
C LYS A 41 14.33 -6.70 -3.10
N VAL A 42 14.50 -5.95 -4.16
CA VAL A 42 14.86 -6.45 -5.49
C VAL A 42 16.36 -6.38 -5.63
N ARG A 43 16.96 -7.49 -6.02
CA ARG A 43 18.37 -7.52 -6.35
C ARG A 43 18.59 -6.75 -7.66
N ILE A 44 19.45 -5.74 -7.62
CA ILE A 44 19.93 -5.04 -8.82
C ILE A 44 21.40 -5.36 -8.96
N GLY A 45 21.72 -6.18 -9.97
CA GLY A 45 23.07 -6.63 -10.25
C GLY A 45 23.65 -7.62 -9.23
N LYS A 46 24.97 -7.77 -9.24
CA LYS A 46 25.64 -8.84 -8.47
C LYS A 46 25.66 -8.58 -6.97
N ARG A 47 25.59 -7.34 -6.49
CA ARG A 47 25.80 -6.98 -5.08
C ARG A 47 24.72 -6.11 -4.43
N TYR A 48 23.86 -5.43 -5.20
CA TYR A 48 22.95 -4.42 -4.64
C TYR A 48 21.52 -4.94 -4.52
N PHE A 49 20.82 -4.42 -3.52
CA PHE A 49 19.40 -4.66 -3.28
C PHE A 49 18.71 -3.31 -3.08
N ILE A 50 17.64 -3.05 -3.84
CA ILE A 50 16.80 -1.87 -3.64
C ILE A 50 15.46 -2.28 -3.05
N SER A 51 14.85 -1.44 -2.23
CA SER A 51 13.47 -1.69 -1.78
C SER A 51 12.49 -1.09 -2.77
N ARG A 52 11.39 -1.80 -3.04
CA ARG A 52 10.31 -1.24 -3.88
C ARG A 52 9.54 -0.14 -3.17
N LEU A 53 9.53 -0.13 -1.84
CA LEU A 53 8.89 0.92 -1.04
C LEU A 53 9.88 2.02 -0.67
N SER A 54 9.61 3.26 -1.10
CA SER A 54 10.44 4.41 -0.79
C SER A 54 10.52 4.69 0.73
N LYS A 55 11.62 5.30 1.18
CA LYS A 55 11.78 5.71 2.58
C LYS A 55 10.75 6.78 2.98
N LYS A 56 10.40 7.66 2.04
CA LYS A 56 9.40 8.74 2.22
C LYS A 56 8.04 8.16 2.56
N LEU A 57 7.55 7.20 1.77
CA LEU A 57 6.25 6.55 2.04
C LEU A 57 6.24 5.76 3.34
N ARG A 58 7.36 5.09 3.69
CA ARG A 58 7.50 4.40 4.99
C ARG A 58 7.32 5.35 6.16
N LYS A 59 8.01 6.49 6.11
CA LYS A 59 7.92 7.52 7.15
C LYS A 59 6.50 8.08 7.22
N LEU A 60 5.90 8.38 6.07
CA LEU A 60 4.53 8.91 5.99
C LEU A 60 3.50 7.97 6.64
N CYS A 61 3.58 6.66 6.37
CA CYS A 61 2.69 5.67 6.99
C CYS A 61 2.92 5.58 8.51
N ALA A 62 4.19 5.62 8.96
CA ALA A 62 4.52 5.54 10.37
C ALA A 62 4.03 6.76 11.16
N GLU A 63 4.04 7.95 10.55
CA GLU A 63 3.59 9.20 11.17
C GLU A 63 2.06 9.35 11.21
N ASN A 64 1.32 8.62 10.37
CA ASN A 64 -0.12 8.80 10.18
C ASN A 64 -0.91 7.49 10.35
N LEU A 65 -0.50 6.66 11.33
CA LEU A 65 -1.14 5.37 11.62
C LEU A 65 -2.65 5.50 11.80
N GLY A 66 -3.41 4.59 11.18
CA GLY A 66 -4.88 4.56 11.20
C GLY A 66 -5.54 5.45 10.15
N VAL A 67 -4.83 6.45 9.61
CA VAL A 67 -5.27 7.26 8.46
C VAL A 67 -4.57 6.78 7.19
N VAL A 68 -3.26 6.54 7.26
CA VAL A 68 -2.46 5.99 6.16
C VAL A 68 -1.72 4.73 6.62
N ASP A 69 -2.21 3.59 6.18
CA ASP A 69 -1.65 2.30 6.57
C ASP A 69 -0.92 1.64 5.39
N PHE A 70 0.22 1.01 5.67
CA PHE A 70 0.93 0.20 4.68
C PHE A 70 0.31 -1.19 4.58
N VAL A 71 0.13 -1.66 3.34
CA VAL A 71 -0.38 -3.00 3.05
C VAL A 71 0.62 -3.76 2.19
N GLU A 72 1.12 -4.88 2.72
CA GLU A 72 2.01 -5.77 2.00
C GLU A 72 1.23 -6.56 0.94
N ILE A 73 1.52 -6.28 -0.34
CA ILE A 73 0.80 -6.85 -1.47
C ILE A 73 0.88 -8.38 -1.51
N ASP A 74 1.99 -8.97 -1.08
CA ASP A 74 2.17 -10.42 -1.10
C ASP A 74 1.29 -11.12 -0.06
N ARG A 75 0.97 -10.46 1.06
CA ARG A 75 -0.03 -10.96 2.02
C ARG A 75 -1.44 -10.93 1.44
N LEU A 76 -1.75 -9.91 0.66
CA LEU A 76 -3.04 -9.78 -0.02
C LEU A 76 -3.26 -10.91 -1.04
N LYS A 77 -2.24 -11.20 -1.84
CA LYS A 77 -2.25 -12.33 -2.78
C LYS A 77 -2.50 -13.67 -2.07
N MET A 78 -1.87 -13.88 -0.91
CA MET A 78 -2.09 -15.10 -0.12
C MET A 78 -3.52 -15.22 0.39
N ARG A 79 -4.14 -14.12 0.85
CA ARG A 79 -5.54 -14.13 1.31
C ARG A 79 -6.51 -14.48 0.19
N ILE A 80 -6.39 -13.84 -0.98
CA ILE A 80 -7.25 -14.11 -2.14
C ILE A 80 -7.14 -15.57 -2.57
N LYS A 81 -5.91 -16.11 -2.64
CA LYS A 81 -5.70 -17.52 -2.98
C LYS A 81 -6.37 -18.47 -2.00
N LYS A 82 -6.32 -18.17 -0.70
CA LYS A 82 -6.98 -18.97 0.34
C LYS A 82 -8.50 -18.92 0.20
N GLU A 83 -9.08 -17.74 0.00
CA GLU A 83 -10.53 -17.57 -0.20
C GLU A 83 -11.03 -18.34 -1.43
N ASN A 84 -10.30 -18.27 -2.54
CA ASN A 84 -10.64 -19.01 -3.74
C ASN A 84 -10.51 -20.53 -3.55
N ALA A 85 -9.48 -21.00 -2.85
CA ALA A 85 -9.34 -22.43 -2.54
C ALA A 85 -10.52 -22.95 -1.70
N THR A 86 -10.92 -22.19 -0.66
CA THR A 86 -12.08 -22.55 0.17
C THR A 86 -13.40 -22.59 -0.62
N GLN A 87 -13.56 -21.75 -1.65
CA GLN A 87 -14.75 -21.80 -2.51
C GLN A 87 -14.79 -23.01 -3.45
N VAL A 88 -13.63 -23.53 -3.86
CA VAL A 88 -13.54 -24.72 -4.73
C VAL A 88 -13.80 -26.01 -3.93
N ASP A 89 -13.42 -26.05 -2.64
CA ASP A 89 -13.63 -27.21 -1.77
C ASP A 89 -15.09 -27.37 -1.27
N VAL A 90 -15.96 -26.40 -1.55
CA VAL A 90 -17.38 -26.38 -1.11
C VAL A 90 -18.36 -26.65 -2.26
N LEU A 91 -17.85 -26.91 -3.48
CA LEU A 91 -18.61 -27.28 -4.68
C LEU A 91 -18.35 -28.73 -5.07
#